data_AF-A0A450SL65-F1
#
_entry.id   AF-A0A450SL65-F1
#
_cell.length_a   1.000
_cell.length_b   1.000
_cell.length_c   1.000
_cell.angle_alpha   90.00
_cell.angle_beta   90.00
_cell.angle_gamma   90.00
#
_symmetry.space_group_name_H-M   'P 1'
#
loop_
_entity.id
_entity.type
_entity.pdbx_description
1 polymer ?
#
loop_
_entity_poly.entity_id
_entity_poly.type
_entity_poly.pdbx_seq_one_letter_code
_entity_poly.pdbx_strand_id
1 'polypeptide(L)'
;MEALSGIPVLEITDQAQDLANSLIAFGAIPEAAREDALHIAVASLNGMEFLLTWNFSHINNGFKKFKIIRVIENHGLASSEICSPEKFVGD
;
A
#
# COMPACT_ATOMS: atom_id res chain seq x y z
N MET A 1 -2.22 -3.10 24.56
CA MET A 1 -3.28 -2.98 23.53
C MET A 1 -4.00 -1.63 23.57
N GLU A 2 -3.97 -0.87 24.67
CA GLU A 2 -4.61 0.45 24.78
C GLU A 2 -4.18 1.46 23.70
N ALA A 3 -2.93 1.41 23.24
CA ALA A 3 -2.41 2.25 22.15
C ALA A 3 -3.07 2.03 20.77
N LEU A 4 -3.77 0.91 20.57
CA LEU A 4 -4.52 0.63 19.34
C LEU A 4 -6.03 0.90 19.50
N SER A 5 -6.46 1.29 20.70
CA SER A 5 -7.87 1.54 21.00
C SER A 5 -8.40 2.69 20.16
N GLY A 6 -9.52 2.47 19.46
CA GLY A 6 -10.15 3.48 18.61
C GLY A 6 -9.59 3.56 17.19
N ILE A 7 -8.58 2.75 16.82
CA ILE A 7 -8.12 2.65 15.43
C ILE A 7 -9.03 1.65 14.69
N PRO A 8 -9.70 2.06 13.60
CA PRO A 8 -10.52 1.16 12.79
C PRO A 8 -9.67 0.05 12.18
N VAL A 9 -10.18 -1.18 12.20
CA VAL A 9 -9.57 -2.32 11.52
C VAL A 9 -10.20 -2.43 10.13
N LEU A 10 -9.37 -2.35 9.09
CA LEU A 10 -9.81 -2.55 7.71
C LEU A 10 -9.74 -4.04 7.36
N GLU A 11 -10.79 -4.56 6.75
CA GLU A 11 -10.86 -5.97 6.36
C GLU A 11 -10.03 -6.26 5.11
N ILE A 12 -9.42 -7.46 5.08
CA ILE A 12 -8.79 -8.01 3.88
C ILE A 12 -9.89 -8.70 3.07
N THR A 13 -10.37 -8.04 2.02
CA THR A 13 -11.39 -8.57 1.13
C THR A 13 -10.78 -9.40 0.00
N ASP A 14 -11.60 -10.15 -0.73
CA ASP A 14 -11.16 -10.84 -1.95
C ASP A 14 -10.65 -9.84 -3.00
N GLN A 15 -11.28 -8.66 -3.12
CA GLN A 15 -10.81 -7.59 -4.00
C GLN A 15 -9.41 -7.09 -3.60
N ALA A 16 -9.11 -7.00 -2.31
CA ALA A 16 -7.78 -6.64 -1.83
C ALA A 16 -6.74 -7.72 -2.18
N GLN A 17 -7.12 -8.99 -2.10
CA GLN A 17 -6.25 -10.10 -2.51
C GLN A 17 -5.99 -10.08 -4.03
N ASP A 18 -7.01 -9.84 -4.84
CA ASP A 18 -6.88 -9.74 -6.30
C ASP A 18 -5.98 -8.58 -6.71
N LEU A 19 -6.18 -7.41 -6.11
CA LEU A 19 -5.34 -6.24 -6.36
C LEU A 19 -3.88 -6.46 -5.91
N ALA A 20 -3.67 -7.14 -4.77
CA ALA A 20 -2.34 -7.54 -4.33
C ALA A 20 -1.66 -8.49 -5.32
N ASN A 21 -2.40 -9.47 -5.84
CA ASN A 21 -1.89 -10.38 -6.88
C ASN A 21 -1.54 -9.62 -8.16
N SER A 22 -2.35 -8.64 -8.58
CA SER A 22 -2.05 -7.76 -9.71
C SER A 22 -0.76 -6.95 -9.52
N LEU A 23 -0.53 -6.41 -8.31
CA LEU A 23 0.70 -5.69 -7.96
C LEU A 23 1.94 -6.59 -8.10
N ILE A 24 1.83 -7.84 -7.69
CA ILE A 24 2.92 -8.81 -7.77
C ILE A 24 3.15 -9.27 -9.21
N ALA A 25 2.08 -9.61 -9.94
CA ALA A 25 2.15 -10.04 -11.33
C ALA A 25 2.75 -8.96 -12.25
N PHE A 26 2.46 -7.69 -11.98
CA PHE A 26 3.08 -6.56 -12.69
C PHE A 26 4.54 -6.29 -12.27
N GLY A 27 5.03 -6.97 -11.23
CA GLY A 27 6.37 -6.78 -10.68
C GLY A 27 6.55 -5.43 -9.98
N ALA A 28 5.47 -4.89 -9.40
CA ALA A 28 5.52 -3.71 -8.54
C ALA A 28 6.06 -4.07 -7.15
N ILE A 29 5.62 -5.22 -6.62
CA ILE A 29 6.05 -5.81 -5.35
C ILE A 29 6.59 -7.23 -5.63
N PRO A 30 7.70 -7.66 -5.01
CA PRO A 30 8.17 -9.05 -5.16
C PRO A 30 7.22 -10.03 -4.47
N GLU A 31 7.07 -11.25 -5.01
CA GLU A 31 6.23 -12.32 -4.45
C GLU A 31 6.54 -12.60 -2.97
N ALA A 32 7.82 -12.59 -2.60
CA ALA A 32 8.27 -12.79 -1.22
C ALA A 32 7.77 -11.70 -0.25
N ALA A 33 7.25 -10.58 -0.75
CA ALA A 33 6.69 -9.47 0.00
C ALA A 33 5.17 -9.33 -0.22
N ARG A 34 4.44 -10.45 -0.31
CA ARG A 34 2.99 -10.45 -0.54
C ARG A 34 2.20 -9.63 0.49
N GLU A 35 2.62 -9.62 1.75
CA GLU A 35 1.99 -8.80 2.80
C GLU A 35 2.08 -7.30 2.50
N ASP A 36 3.20 -6.84 1.95
CA ASP A 36 3.38 -5.45 1.51
C ASP A 36 2.38 -5.10 0.39
N ALA A 37 2.14 -6.01 -0.55
CA ALA A 37 1.14 -5.83 -1.61
C ALA A 37 -0.29 -5.77 -1.04
N LEU A 38 -0.61 -6.59 -0.03
CA LEU A 38 -1.91 -6.56 0.65
C LEU A 38 -2.15 -5.25 1.39
N HIS A 39 -1.16 -4.72 2.11
CA HIS A 39 -1.30 -3.43 2.79
C HIS A 39 -1.61 -2.28 1.80
N ILE A 40 -0.91 -2.26 0.65
CA ILE A 40 -1.17 -1.28 -0.41
C ILE A 40 -2.57 -1.44 -0.99
N ALA A 41 -2.99 -2.68 -1.26
CA ALA A 41 -4.30 -2.97 -1.84
C ALA A 41 -5.43 -2.55 -0.89
N VAL A 42 -5.33 -2.92 0.39
CA VAL A 42 -6.31 -2.52 1.42
C VAL A 42 -6.38 -1.00 1.56
N ALA A 43 -5.22 -0.32 1.63
CA ALA A 43 -5.18 1.14 1.72
C ALA A 43 -5.85 1.81 0.50
N SER A 44 -5.54 1.32 -0.71
CA SER A 44 -6.06 1.89 -1.96
C SER A 44 -7.57 1.68 -2.09
N LEU A 45 -8.07 0.48 -1.77
CA LEU A 45 -9.51 0.16 -1.85
C LEU A 45 -10.35 0.92 -0.81
N ASN A 46 -9.75 1.23 0.34
CA ASN A 46 -10.42 2.03 1.37
C ASN A 46 -10.22 3.55 1.17
N GLY A 47 -9.60 3.98 0.06
CA GLY A 47 -9.42 5.39 -0.26
C GLY A 47 -8.48 6.12 0.70
N MET A 48 -7.52 5.42 1.30
CA MET A 48 -6.53 6.04 2.17
C MET A 48 -5.64 6.98 1.37
N GLU A 49 -5.51 8.22 1.82
CA GLU A 49 -4.67 9.22 1.15
C GLU A 49 -3.17 8.95 1.36
N PHE A 50 -2.81 8.38 2.50
CA PHE A 50 -1.42 8.14 2.90
C PHE A 50 -1.22 6.72 3.41
N LEU A 51 -0.11 6.10 3.01
CA LEU A 51 0.38 4.83 3.57
C LEU A 51 1.78 5.05 4.15
N LEU A 52 1.84 5.16 5.47
CA LEU A 52 3.09 5.39 6.19
C LEU A 52 3.87 4.08 6.36
N THR A 53 5.14 4.08 5.97
CA THR A 53 5.99 2.88 6.07
C THR A 53 7.46 3.20 6.31
N TRP A 54 8.10 2.40 7.17
CA TRP A 54 9.56 2.34 7.30
C TRP A 54 10.19 1.29 6.36
N ASN A 55 9.39 0.62 5.51
CA ASN A 55 9.89 -0.40 4.58
C ASN A 55 10.40 0.24 3.27
N PHE A 56 11.64 0.75 3.32
CA PHE A 56 12.32 1.33 2.17
C PHE A 56 12.80 0.32 1.13
N SER A 57 13.03 -0.93 1.55
CA SER A 57 13.53 -1.99 0.66
C SER A 57 12.45 -2.49 -0.31
N HIS A 58 11.20 -2.60 0.15
CA HIS A 58 10.15 -3.24 -0.64
C HIS A 58 9.11 -2.30 -1.23
N ILE A 59 8.80 -1.18 -0.57
CA ILE A 59 7.68 -0.33 -0.99
C ILE A 59 8.14 1.12 -1.25
N ASN A 60 8.96 1.71 -0.37
CA ASN A 60 9.32 3.13 -0.45
C ASN A 60 10.53 3.42 -1.38
N ASN A 61 10.56 2.78 -2.56
CA ASN A 61 11.49 3.07 -3.66
C ASN A 61 10.73 3.73 -4.82
N GLY A 62 11.23 4.85 -5.36
CA GLY A 62 10.54 5.62 -6.42
C GLY A 62 10.13 4.80 -7.65
N PHE A 63 10.93 3.83 -8.08
CA PHE A 63 10.58 2.97 -9.22
C PHE A 63 9.43 1.99 -8.88
N LYS A 64 9.40 1.49 -7.65
CA LYS A 64 8.32 0.62 -7.17
C LYS A 64 7.04 1.42 -6.99
N LYS A 65 7.10 2.61 -6.38
CA LYS A 65 5.96 3.52 -6.26
C LYS A 65 5.31 3.82 -7.60
N PHE A 66 6.11 4.13 -8.62
CA PHE A 66 5.59 4.36 -9.97
C PHE A 66 4.81 3.16 -10.51
N LYS A 67 5.34 1.93 -10.33
CA LYS A 67 4.65 0.71 -10.73
C LYS A 67 3.38 0.46 -9.92
N ILE A 68 3.42 0.70 -8.60
CA ILE A 68 2.26 0.60 -7.72
C ILE A 68 1.16 1.52 -8.22
N ILE A 69 1.46 2.82 -8.39
CA ILE A 69 0.51 3.83 -8.87
C ILE A 69 -0.13 3.38 -10.18
N ARG A 70 0.66 2.91 -11.16
CA ARG A 70 0.12 2.41 -12.43
C ARG A 70 -0.85 1.25 -12.26
N VAL A 71 -0.54 0.29 -11.40
CA VAL A 71 -1.45 -0.84 -11.16
C VAL A 71 -2.74 -0.36 -10.51
N ILE A 72 -2.66 0.52 -9.52
CA ILE A 72 -3.83 1.07 -8.82
C ILE A 72 -4.71 1.88 -9.79
N GLU A 73 -4.13 2.78 -10.58
CA GLU A 73 -4.85 3.60 -11.57
C GLU A 73 -5.51 2.74 -12.66
N ASN A 74 -4.87 1.65 -13.09
CA ASN A 74 -5.45 0.70 -14.04
C ASN A 74 -6.69 -0.02 -13.49
N HIS A 75 -6.86 -0.08 -12.17
CA HIS A 75 -8.07 -0.57 -11.51
C HIS A 75 -9.09 0.53 -11.24
N GLY A 76 -8.87 1.75 -11.74
CA GLY A 76 -9.78 2.90 -11.56
C GLY A 76 -9.76 3.48 -10.15
N LEU A 77 -8.70 3.22 -9.37
CA LEU A 77 -8.55 3.65 -7.99
C LEU A 77 -7.53 4.79 -7.89
N ALA A 78 -7.62 5.59 -6.83
CA ALA A 78 -6.58 6.54 -6.47
C ALA A 78 -5.50 5.83 -5.62
N SER A 79 -4.23 6.02 -5.97
CA SER A 79 -3.12 5.48 -5.19
C SER A 79 -2.83 6.35 -3.98
N SER A 80 -2.66 5.72 -2.82
CA SER A 80 -2.15 6.39 -1.61
C SER A 80 -0.73 6.93 -1.85
N GLU A 81 -0.41 8.10 -1.27
CA GLU A 81 0.97 8.57 -1.17
C GLU A 81 1.69 7.71 -0.13
N ILE A 82 2.68 6.95 -0.60
CA ILE A 82 3.50 6.09 0.25
C ILE A 82 4.67 6.93 0.73
N CYS A 83 4.83 7.13 2.03
CA CYS A 83 5.94 7.91 2.59
C CYS A 83 6.38 7.36 3.95
N SER A 84 7.55 7.80 4.42
CA SER A 84 7.94 7.48 5.79
C SER A 84 7.28 8.46 6.76
N PRO A 85 7.03 8.07 8.02
CA PRO A 85 6.46 8.95 9.02
C PRO A 85 7.22 10.27 9.18
N GLU A 86 8.55 10.23 9.11
CA GLU A 86 9.40 11.43 9.22
C GLU A 86 9.16 12.38 8.05
N LYS A 87 9.01 11.85 6.82
CA LYS A 87 8.68 12.66 5.65
C LYS A 87 7.27 13.24 5.72
N PHE A 88 6.34 12.55 6.37
CA PHE A 88 4.95 12.98 6.47
C PHE A 88 4.76 14.15 7.44
N VAL A 89 5.41 14.10 8.61
CA VAL A 89 5.28 15.14 9.64
C VAL A 89 5.92 16.46 9.17
N GLY A 90 6.92 16.40 8.27
CA GLY A 90 7.66 17.58 7.81
C GLY A 90 8.54 18.17 8.90
N ASP A 91 9.50 19.00 8.50
CA ASP A 91 10.11 20.00 9.40
C ASP A 91 9.26 21.28 9.39
#